data_AF-R7URE2-F1
#
_entry.id   AF-R7URE2-F1
#
_cell.length_a   1.000
_cell.length_b   1.000
_cell.length_c   1.000
_cell.angle_alpha   90.00
_cell.angle_beta   90.00
_cell.angle_gamma   90.00
#
_symmetry.space_group_name_H-M   'P 1'
#
loop_
_entity.id
_entity.type
_entity.pdbx_description
1 polymer ?
#
loop_
_entity_poly.entity_id
_entity_poly.type
_entity_poly.pdbx_seq_one_letter_code
_entity_poly.pdbx_strand_id
1 'polypeptide(L)'
;LIVKYLYSGNIAVTEENAQDLLSASNMLLLGDLKDSIEKFLSKRIQPPNCVSLLKLSHLFELQDLIKTSRKFIADKWDDLS
;
A
#
# COMPACT_ATOMS: atom_id res chain seq x y z
N LEU A 1 -14.35 6.73 -8.37
CA LEU A 1 -13.22 7.49 -7.78
C LEU A 1 -12.12 7.77 -8.80
N ILE A 2 -11.63 6.77 -9.52
CA ILE A 2 -10.49 6.93 -10.44
C ILE A 2 -10.75 7.91 -11.60
N VAL A 3 -11.97 7.95 -12.16
CA VAL A 3 -12.33 8.91 -13.22
C VAL A 3 -12.17 10.35 -12.74
N LYS A 4 -12.63 10.67 -11.52
CA LYS A 4 -12.47 12.01 -10.94
C LYS A 4 -10.99 12.35 -10.72
N TYR A 5 -10.17 11.38 -10.33
CA TYR A 5 -8.72 11.56 -10.23
C TYR A 5 -8.11 11.91 -11.60
N LEU A 6 -8.46 11.20 -12.67
CA LEU A 6 -7.92 11.46 -14.01
C LEU A 6 -8.20 12.89 -14.52
N TYR A 7 -9.35 13.46 -14.17
CA TYR A 7 -9.68 14.84 -14.57
C TYR A 7 -9.16 15.92 -13.62
N SER A 8 -8.93 15.60 -12.34
CA SER A 8 -8.61 16.61 -11.32
C SER A 8 -7.20 16.52 -10.75
N GLY A 9 -6.48 15.42 -10.99
CA GLY A 9 -5.22 15.08 -10.32
C GLY A 9 -5.34 14.79 -8.83
N ASN A 10 -6.55 14.85 -8.25
CA ASN A 10 -6.76 14.83 -6.81
C ASN A 10 -7.60 13.63 -6.38
N ILE A 11 -7.11 12.90 -5.37
CA ILE A 11 -7.86 11.83 -4.71
C ILE A 11 -7.37 11.63 -3.28
N ALA A 12 -8.30 11.44 -2.35
CA ALA A 12 -7.99 11.09 -0.97
C ALA A 12 -7.88 9.58 -0.83
N VAL A 13 -6.74 9.10 -0.36
CA VAL A 13 -6.53 7.69 -0.01
C VAL A 13 -7.00 7.46 1.43
N THR A 14 -7.86 6.48 1.63
CA THR A 14 -8.41 6.03 2.91
C THR A 14 -8.21 4.53 3.07
N GLU A 15 -8.39 4.00 4.27
CA GLU A 15 -8.27 2.54 4.51
C GLU A 15 -9.30 1.74 3.70
N GLU A 16 -10.51 2.29 3.53
CA GLU A 16 -11.60 1.68 2.77
C GLU A 16 -11.32 1.62 1.27
N ASN A 17 -10.60 2.59 0.71
CA ASN A 17 -10.40 2.69 -0.74
C ASN A 17 -8.99 2.33 -1.22
N ALA A 18 -8.01 2.18 -0.32
CA ALA A 18 -6.61 2.01 -0.70
C ALA A 18 -6.35 0.78 -1.58
N GLN A 19 -7.00 -0.36 -1.31
CA GLN A 19 -6.81 -1.59 -2.10
C GLN A 19 -7.43 -1.49 -3.50
N ASP A 20 -8.64 -0.92 -3.60
CA ASP A 20 -9.30 -0.70 -4.89
C ASP A 20 -8.53 0.31 -5.74
N LEU A 21 -8.04 1.39 -5.12
CA LEU A 21 -7.20 2.38 -5.78
C LEU A 21 -5.84 1.81 -6.17
N LEU A 22 -5.25 0.93 -5.35
CA LEU A 22 -4.00 0.26 -5.70
C LEU A 22 -4.19 -0.62 -6.93
N SER A 23 -5.26 -1.42 -6.94
CA SER A 23 -5.60 -2.29 -8.06
C SER A 23 -5.84 -1.49 -9.35
N ALA A 24 -6.63 -0.42 -9.27
CA ALA A 24 -6.91 0.45 -10.40
C ALA A 24 -5.65 1.20 -10.88
N SER A 25 -4.86 1.75 -9.97
CA SER A 25 -3.63 2.48 -10.31
C SER A 25 -2.61 1.57 -10.98
N ASN A 26 -2.48 0.31 -10.53
CA ASN A 26 -1.61 -0.67 -11.15
C ASN A 26 -2.10 -1.07 -12.55
N MET A 27 -3.39 -1.38 -12.69
CA MET A 27 -3.99 -1.77 -13.98
C MET A 27 -3.90 -0.66 -15.02
N LEU A 28 -4.06 0.59 -14.62
CA LEU A 28 -4.06 1.77 -15.49
C LEU A 28 -2.69 2.44 -15.61
N LEU A 29 -1.64 1.86 -15.02
CA LEU A 29 -0.26 2.36 -15.04
C LEU A 29 -0.12 3.79 -14.46
N LEU A 30 -0.89 4.10 -13.43
CA LEU A 30 -0.88 5.40 -12.73
C LEU A 30 0.17 5.40 -11.61
N GLY A 31 1.45 5.50 -12.00
CA GLY A 31 2.61 5.42 -11.10
C GLY A 31 2.52 6.37 -9.90
N ASP A 32 2.29 7.66 -10.12
CA ASP A 32 2.24 8.66 -9.03
C ASP A 32 1.16 8.33 -7.98
N LEU A 33 0.01 7.80 -8.42
CA LEU A 33 -1.05 7.38 -7.51
C LEU A 33 -0.65 6.11 -6.76
N LYS A 34 -0.05 5.14 -7.45
CA LYS A 34 0.44 3.89 -6.84
C LYS A 34 1.47 4.19 -5.75
N ASP A 35 2.42 5.09 -6.01
CA ASP A 35 3.44 5.53 -5.05
C ASP A 35 2.83 6.26 -3.84
N SER A 36 1.80 7.09 -4.08
CA SER A 36 1.07 7.77 -3.01
C SER A 36 0.36 6.77 -2.08
N ILE A 37 -0.25 5.73 -2.66
CA ILE A 37 -0.90 4.65 -1.92
C ILE A 37 0.14 3.81 -1.16
N GLU A 38 1.29 3.52 -1.77
CA GLU A 38 2.39 2.82 -1.11
C GLU A 38 2.87 3.56 0.15
N LYS A 39 3.06 4.88 0.04
CA LYS A 39 3.42 5.73 1.19
C LYS A 39 2.33 5.75 2.26
N PHE A 40 1.07 5.74 1.85
CA PHE A 40 -0.06 5.68 2.78
C PHE A 40 -0.07 4.36 3.56
N LEU A 41 0.08 3.22 2.87
CA LEU A 41 0.08 1.88 3.48
C LEU A 41 1.31 1.66 4.39
N SER A 42 2.48 2.15 3.98
CA SER A 42 3.72 2.01 4.75
C SER A 42 3.65 2.65 6.14
N LYS A 43 2.85 3.72 6.30
CA LYS A 43 2.63 4.40 7.60
C LYS A 43 1.62 3.69 8.50
N ARG A 44 0.92 2.66 7.99
CA ARG A 44 -0.15 1.95 8.70
C ARG A 44 0.16 0.47 8.96
N ILE A 45 1.43 0.08 8.85
CA ILE A 45 1.86 -1.27 9.24
C ILE A 45 1.65 -1.45 10.75
N GLN A 46 0.97 -2.52 11.12
CA GLN A 46 0.62 -2.91 12.47
C GLN A 46 0.75 -4.44 12.60
N PRO A 47 0.93 -4.99 13.82
CA PRO A 47 1.02 -6.44 14.02
C PRO A 47 -0.09 -7.26 13.32
N PRO A 48 -1.39 -6.90 13.41
CA PRO A 48 -2.45 -7.69 12.76
C PRO A 48 -2.46 -7.62 11.23
N ASN A 49 -1.84 -6.62 10.61
CA ASN A 49 -1.92 -6.41 9.16
C ASN A 49 -0.57 -6.58 8.42
N CYS A 50 0.55 -6.68 9.14
CA CYS A 50 1.89 -6.65 8.56
C CYS A 50 2.15 -7.77 7.53
N VAL A 51 1.69 -8.99 7.80
CA VAL A 51 1.82 -10.13 6.88
C VAL A 51 0.97 -9.93 5.61
N SER A 52 -0.25 -9.44 5.78
CA SER A 52 -1.16 -9.16 4.66
C SER A 52 -0.62 -8.04 3.78
N LEU A 53 -0.08 -6.97 4.38
CA LEU A 53 0.57 -5.88 3.66
C LEU A 53 1.84 -6.34 2.94
N LEU A 54 2.64 -7.22 3.54
CA LEU A 54 3.81 -7.80 2.87
C LEU A 54 3.40 -8.60 1.63
N LYS A 55 2.36 -9.46 1.73
CA LYS A 55 1.83 -10.19 0.58
C LYS A 55 1.32 -9.26 -0.51
N LEU A 56 0.54 -8.25 -0.14
CA LEU A 56 0.03 -7.22 -1.04
C LEU A 56 1.17 -6.48 -1.75
N SER A 57 2.21 -6.10 -1.00
CA SER A 57 3.36 -5.38 -1.54
C SER A 57 4.13 -6.18 -2.58
N HIS A 58 4.22 -7.50 -2.40
CA HIS A 58 4.80 -8.39 -3.41
C HIS A 58 3.93 -8.51 -4.66
N LEU A 59 2.60 -8.60 -4.51
CA LEU A 59 1.67 -8.70 -5.63
C LEU A 59 1.70 -7.47 -6.54
N PHE A 60 1.88 -6.28 -5.95
CA PHE A 60 1.88 -5.00 -6.66
C PHE A 60 3.28 -4.42 -6.86
N GLU A 61 4.34 -5.16 -6.57
CA GLU A 61 5.74 -4.73 -6.74
C GLU A 61 6.09 -3.42 -5.99
N LEU A 62 5.50 -3.23 -4.81
CA LEU A 62 5.69 -2.05 -3.94
C LEU A 62 6.97 -2.19 -3.11
N GLN A 63 8.11 -1.75 -3.64
CA GLN A 63 9.44 -2.02 -3.07
C GLN A 63 9.66 -1.39 -1.68
N ASP A 64 9.18 -0.17 -1.46
CA ASP A 64 9.30 0.51 -0.17
C ASP A 64 8.42 -0.17 0.89
N LEU A 65 7.22 -0.60 0.51
CA LEU A 65 6.33 -1.34 1.39
C LEU A 65 6.88 -2.74 1.71
N ILE A 66 7.50 -3.43 0.75
CA ILE A 66 8.20 -4.71 1.00
C ILE A 66 9.28 -4.50 2.05
N LYS A 67 10.15 -3.51 1.85
CA LYS A 67 11.28 -3.22 2.75
C LYS A 67 10.78 -2.87 4.15
N THR A 68 9.79 -2.00 4.24
CA THR A 68 9.24 -1.51 5.52
C THR A 68 8.51 -2.63 6.26
N SER A 69 7.71 -3.44 5.56
CA SER A 69 6.97 -4.56 6.18
C SER A 69 7.91 -5.66 6.65
N ARG A 70 8.95 -6.01 5.88
CA ARG A 70 9.97 -6.99 6.31
C ARG A 70 10.72 -6.53 7.54
N LYS A 71 11.14 -5.25 7.56
CA LYS A 71 11.80 -4.67 8.73
C LYS A 71 10.88 -4.74 9.96
N PHE A 72 9.62 -4.33 9.80
CA PHE A 72 8.65 -4.38 10.90
C PHE A 72 8.48 -5.79 11.46
N ILE A 73 8.33 -6.81 10.58
CA ILE A 73 8.17 -8.20 11.00
C ILE A 73 9.42 -8.72 11.72
N ALA A 74 10.62 -8.39 11.22
CA ALA A 74 11.87 -8.79 11.86
C ALA A 74 12.05 -8.13 13.24
N ASP A 75 11.74 -6.84 13.36
CA ASP A 75 11.84 -6.09 14.61
C ASP A 75 10.79 -6.55 15.66
N LYS A 76 9.70 -7.17 15.21
CA LYS A 76 8.55 -7.59 16.04
C LYS A 76 8.34 -9.10 16.08
N TRP A 77 9.35 -9.87 15.66
CA TRP A 77 9.23 -11.31 15.57
C TRP A 77 8.94 -11.96 16.93
N ASP A 78 9.62 -11.51 17.99
CA ASP A 78 9.41 -12.01 19.36
C ASP A 78 8.03 -11.64 19.93
N ASP A 79 7.42 -10.54 19.49
CA ASP A 79 6.07 -10.12 19.89
C ASP A 79 4.96 -10.90 19.12
N LEU A 80 5.33 -11.57 18.03
CA LEU A 80 4.41 -12.32 17.14
C LEU A 80 4.46 -13.84 17.35
N SER A 81 5.48 -14.36 18.06
CA SER A 81 5.69 -15.78 18.39
C SER A 81 5.00 -16.18 19.70
#